data_AF-A0A6G5ZUP8-F1
#
_entry.id   AF-A0A6G5ZUP8-F1
#
_cell.length_a   1.000
_cell.length_b   1.000
_cell.length_c   1.000
_cell.angle_alpha   90.00
_cell.angle_beta   90.00
_cell.angle_gamma   90.00
#
_symmetry.space_group_name_H-M   'P 1'
#
loop_
_entity.id
_entity.type
_entity.pdbx_description
1 polymer ?
#
loop_
_entity_poly.entity_id
_entity_poly.type
_entity_poly.pdbx_seq_one_letter_code
_entity_poly.pdbx_strand_id
1 'polypeptide(L)'
;YTRSLRPVYPSKTFPNHYSIATGLYPESHGLVDNKMYDPERNATFTLKNAEKFNRQWYQGQPIWLTAMYQGLKSASFFWPGSDVD
;
A
#
# COMPACT_ATOMS: atom_id res chain seq x y z
N TYR A 1 10.00 8.92 -24.00
CA TYR A 1 10.19 7.59 -23.38
C TYR A 1 11.17 7.71 -22.23
N THR A 2 10.94 6.99 -21.12
CA THR A 2 11.89 6.93 -20.00
C THR A 2 12.71 5.65 -20.07
N ARG A 3 13.98 5.70 -19.63
CA ARG A 3 14.90 4.55 -19.60
C ARG A 3 14.70 3.65 -18.37
N SER A 4 14.19 4.21 -17.28
CA SER A 4 13.90 3.48 -16.04
C SER A 4 12.90 4.25 -15.17
N LEU A 5 12.30 3.55 -14.22
CA LEU A 5 11.51 4.13 -13.13
C LEU A 5 12.32 3.98 -11.83
N ARG A 6 12.48 5.07 -11.07
CA ARG A 6 13.17 5.04 -9.78
C ARG A 6 12.20 4.58 -8.69
N PRO A 7 12.48 3.48 -7.97
CA PRO A 7 11.64 3.04 -6.86
C PRO A 7 11.72 4.00 -5.68
N VAL A 8 10.72 3.95 -4.80
CA VAL A 8 10.82 4.55 -3.47
C VAL A 8 11.71 3.69 -2.58
N TYR A 9 12.33 4.33 -1.58
CA TYR A 9 13.08 3.62 -0.55
C TYR A 9 12.14 3.23 0.61
N PRO A 10 12.24 2.01 1.15
CA PRO A 10 13.10 0.91 0.69
C PRO A 10 12.56 0.25 -0.59
N SER A 11 13.46 -0.30 -1.40
CA SER A 11 13.11 -0.97 -2.67
C SER A 11 12.50 -2.36 -2.43
N LYS A 12 11.33 -2.38 -1.78
CA LYS A 12 10.57 -3.56 -1.37
C LYS A 12 9.19 -3.58 -2.02
N THR A 13 8.61 -4.77 -2.14
CA THR A 13 7.34 -5.02 -2.85
C THR A 13 6.20 -4.16 -2.34
N PHE A 14 5.77 -4.29 -1.08
CA PHE A 14 4.58 -3.59 -0.57
C PHE A 14 4.75 -2.07 -0.59
N PRO A 15 5.87 -1.50 -0.07
CA PRO A 15 6.07 -0.05 -0.11
C PRO A 15 5.97 0.52 -1.53
N ASN A 16 6.64 -0.11 -2.51
CA ASN A 16 6.65 0.42 -3.88
C ASN A 16 5.31 0.26 -4.60
N HIS A 17 4.65 -0.90 -4.49
CA HIS A 17 3.35 -1.11 -5.15
C HIS A 17 2.28 -0.17 -4.60
N TYR A 18 2.31 0.10 -3.29
CA TYR A 18 1.36 1.01 -2.67
C TYR A 18 1.69 2.48 -2.96
N SER A 19 2.97 2.85 -3.03
CA SER A 19 3.39 4.17 -3.55
C SER A 19 2.92 4.40 -4.99
N ILE A 20 2.99 3.39 -5.87
CA ILE A 20 2.49 3.49 -7.25
C ILE A 20 0.97 3.73 -7.26
N ALA A 21 0.22 3.04 -6.39
CA ALA A 21 -1.23 3.14 -6.35
C ALA A 21 -1.74 4.46 -5.74
N THR A 22 -0.99 5.05 -4.81
CA THR A 22 -1.42 6.23 -4.02
C THR A 22 -0.72 7.52 -4.41
N GLY A 23 0.47 7.45 -5.02
CA GLY A 23 1.35 8.60 -5.26
C GLY A 23 2.05 9.13 -4.01
N LEU A 24 1.96 8.43 -2.88
CA LEU A 24 2.52 8.84 -1.59
C LEU A 24 3.87 8.16 -1.31
N TYR A 25 4.69 8.76 -0.43
CA TYR A 25 5.88 8.12 0.10
C TYR A 25 5.52 7.08 1.18
N PRO A 26 6.39 6.08 1.44
CA PRO A 26 6.15 5.06 2.47
C PRO A 26 5.81 5.59 3.86
N GLU A 27 6.45 6.69 4.25
CA GLU A 27 6.16 7.38 5.52
C GLU A 27 4.74 7.97 5.59
N SER A 28 4.16 8.35 4.45
CA SER A 28 2.84 8.98 4.38
C SER A 28 1.71 7.96 4.19
N HIS A 29 1.97 6.86 3.48
CA HIS A 29 0.97 5.81 3.26
C HIS A 29 1.03 4.66 4.28
N GLY A 30 1.94 4.73 5.25
CA GLY A 30 2.05 3.81 6.40
C GLY A 30 2.86 2.52 6.14
N LEU A 31 2.82 1.98 4.92
CA LEU A 31 3.58 0.76 4.56
C LEU A 31 5.08 1.04 4.31
N VAL A 32 5.89 1.04 5.37
CA VAL A 32 7.33 1.32 5.29
C VAL A 32 8.20 0.10 4.94
N ASP A 33 7.75 -1.12 5.25
CA ASP A 33 8.43 -2.38 4.88
C ASP A 33 7.42 -3.55 4.80
N ASN A 34 7.87 -4.70 4.29
CA ASN A 34 7.11 -5.95 4.28
C ASN A 34 6.97 -6.58 5.70
N LYS A 35 7.77 -6.10 6.66
CA LYS A 35 7.69 -6.44 8.08
C LYS A 35 7.95 -5.19 8.91
N MET A 36 6.95 -4.75 9.67
CA MET A 36 7.05 -3.56 10.50
C MET A 36 6.26 -3.73 11.80
N TYR A 37 6.66 -3.00 12.84
CA TYR A 37 6.01 -3.00 14.15
C TYR A 37 5.53 -1.59 14.46
N ASP A 38 4.32 -1.48 14.95
CA ASP A 38 3.73 -0.23 15.42
C ASP A 38 3.65 -0.24 16.95
N PRO A 39 4.38 0.64 17.64
CA PRO A 39 4.39 0.69 19.11
C PRO A 39 3.09 1.25 19.70
N GLU A 40 2.36 2.12 19.00
CA GLU A 40 1.10 2.69 19.49
C GLU A 40 -0.02 1.66 19.42
N ARG A 41 -0.01 0.83 18.37
CA ARG A 41 -0.98 -0.25 18.16
C ARG A 41 -0.56 -1.57 18.82
N ASN A 42 0.69 -1.65 19.29
CA ASN A 42 1.35 -2.87 19.75
C ASN A 42 1.13 -4.07 18.80
N ALA A 43 1.24 -3.81 17.50
CA ALA A 43 0.91 -4.76 16.44
C ALA A 43 2.09 -4.92 15.46
N THR A 44 2.24 -6.12 14.91
CA THR A 44 3.30 -6.40 13.92
C THR A 44 2.66 -6.74 12.58
N PHE A 45 2.96 -5.96 11.55
CA PHE A 45 2.60 -6.26 10.18
C PHE A 45 3.63 -7.20 9.55
N THR A 46 3.16 -8.29 8.92
CA THR A 46 3.98 -9.15 8.06
C THR A 46 3.16 -9.66 6.89
N LEU A 47 3.80 -10.08 5.81
CA LEU A 47 3.08 -10.69 4.67
C LEU A 47 2.43 -12.05 4.98
N LYS A 48 2.75 -12.65 6.15
CA LYS A 48 2.33 -14.01 6.52
C LYS A 48 1.23 -14.03 7.58
N ASN A 49 0.91 -12.91 8.22
CA ASN A 49 -0.08 -12.87 9.29
C ASN A 49 -1.35 -12.13 8.86
N ALA A 50 -2.40 -12.28 9.67
CA ALA A 50 -3.71 -11.66 9.42
C ALA A 50 -3.67 -10.13 9.50
N GLU A 51 -2.69 -9.55 10.21
CA GLU A 51 -2.50 -8.08 10.28
C GLU A 51 -2.33 -7.44 8.91
N LYS A 52 -1.91 -8.19 7.88
CA LYS A 52 -1.84 -7.67 6.52
C LYS A 52 -3.19 -7.19 5.98
N PHE A 53 -4.29 -7.71 6.48
CA PHE A 53 -5.66 -7.34 6.08
C PHE A 53 -6.25 -6.23 6.94
N ASN A 54 -5.51 -5.72 7.93
CA ASN A 54 -6.00 -4.65 8.79
C ASN A 54 -5.81 -3.30 8.09
N ARG A 55 -6.92 -2.65 7.73
CA ARG A 55 -6.96 -1.35 7.04
C ARG A 55 -6.18 -0.24 7.75
N GLN A 56 -5.97 -0.33 9.06
CA GLN A 56 -5.23 0.70 9.80
C GLN A 56 -3.78 0.88 9.33
N TRP A 57 -3.19 -0.14 8.72
CA TRP A 57 -1.85 -0.07 8.12
C TRP A 57 -1.79 0.68 6.79
N TYR A 58 -2.95 0.87 6.14
CA TYR A 58 -3.09 1.39 4.78
C TYR A 58 -3.65 2.80 4.82
N GLN A 59 -2.78 3.79 4.71
CA GLN A 59 -3.15 5.20 4.72
C GLN A 59 -3.17 5.80 3.31
N GLY A 60 -3.90 6.89 3.13
CA GLY A 60 -4.09 7.52 1.83
C GLY A 60 -5.19 6.86 0.99
N GLN A 61 -5.25 7.24 -0.29
CA GLN A 61 -6.31 6.83 -1.20
C GLN A 61 -5.73 6.20 -2.46
N PRO A 62 -5.79 4.86 -2.60
CA PRO A 62 -5.34 4.19 -3.81
C PRO A 62 -6.24 4.52 -5.01
N ILE A 63 -5.65 4.45 -6.21
CA ILE A 63 -6.30 4.86 -7.47
C ILE A 63 -7.63 4.15 -7.75
N TRP A 64 -7.81 2.90 -7.32
CA TRP A 64 -9.08 2.19 -7.48
C TRP A 64 -10.20 2.83 -6.64
N LEU A 65 -9.94 3.22 -5.40
CA LEU A 65 -10.91 3.98 -4.58
C LEU A 65 -11.17 5.35 -5.19
N THR A 66 -10.15 6.03 -5.70
CA THR A 66 -10.31 7.31 -6.41
C THR A 66 -11.23 7.21 -7.62
N ALA A 67 -11.08 6.16 -8.43
CA ALA A 67 -11.96 5.90 -9.55
C ALA A 67 -13.40 5.61 -9.09
N MET A 68 -13.57 4.77 -8.06
CA MET A 68 -14.88 4.43 -7.49
C MET A 68 -15.62 5.64 -6.93
N TYR A 69 -14.92 6.51 -6.19
CA TYR A 69 -15.51 7.74 -5.64
C TYR A 69 -15.89 8.75 -6.72
N GLN A 70 -15.29 8.66 -7.90
CA GLN A 70 -15.66 9.47 -9.07
C GLN A 70 -16.69 8.77 -9.99
N GLY A 71 -17.33 7.69 -9.52
CA GLY A 71 -18.41 7.00 -10.24
C GLY A 71 -17.93 6.01 -11.32
N LEU A 72 -16.64 5.70 -11.37
CA LEU A 72 -16.08 4.72 -12.29
C LEU A 72 -15.99 3.33 -11.63
N LYS A 73 -16.06 2.27 -12.43
CA LYS A 73 -15.82 0.90 -11.94
C LYS A 73 -14.33 0.59 -11.97
N SER A 74 -13.82 -0.07 -10.95
CA SER A 74 -12.44 -0.55 -10.88
C SER A 74 -12.40 -2.03 -10.50
N ALA A 75 -11.42 -2.76 -11.04
CA ALA A 75 -11.12 -4.14 -10.67
C ALA A 75 -9.60 -4.28 -10.47
N SER A 76 -9.20 -5.09 -9.50
CA SER A 76 -7.80 -5.43 -9.23
C SER A 76 -7.62 -6.95 -9.26
N PHE A 77 -6.47 -7.41 -9.73
CA PHE A 77 -6.07 -8.81 -9.65
C PHE A 77 -4.70 -8.91 -9.00
N PHE A 78 -4.69 -9.24 -7.70
CA PHE A 78 -3.49 -9.45 -6.88
C PHE A 78 -2.59 -8.22 -6.66
N TRP A 79 -3.10 -6.99 -6.81
CA TRP A 79 -2.32 -5.81 -6.41
C TRP A 79 -2.19 -5.73 -4.88
N PRO A 80 -0.98 -5.50 -4.32
CA PRO A 80 -0.80 -5.36 -2.87
C PRO A 80 -1.68 -4.25 -2.27
N GLY A 81 -2.53 -4.62 -1.31
CA GLY A 81 -3.48 -3.71 -0.65
C GLY A 81 -4.85 -3.62 -1.34
N SER A 82 -5.08 -4.36 -2.44
CA SER A 82 -6.40 -4.45 -3.08
C SER A 82 -7.32 -5.50 -2.45
N ASP A 83 -6.77 -6.42 -1.66
CA ASP A 83 -7.44 -7.48 -0.91
C ASP A 83 -7.70 -7.09 0.56
N VAL A 84 -7.65 -5.79 0.87
CA VAL A 84 -7.86 -5.23 2.20
C VAL A 84 -9.20 -4.50 2.22
N ASP A 85 -10.06 -4.86 3.17
CA ASP A 85 -11.41 -4.31 3.34
C ASP A 85 -11.43 -3.03 4.20
#